data_AF-A0A944YJS8-F1
#
_entry.id   AF-A0A944YJS8-F1
#
_cell.length_a   1.000
_cell.length_b   1.000
_cell.length_c   1.000
_cell.angle_alpha   90.00
_cell.angle_beta   90.00
_cell.angle_gamma   90.00
#
_symmetry.space_group_name_H-M   'P 1'
#
loop_
_entity.id
_entity.type
_entity.pdbx_description
1 polymer ?
#
loop_
_entity_poly.entity_id
_entity_poly.type
_entity_poly.pdbx_seq_one_letter_code
_entity_poly.pdbx_strand_id
1 'polypeptide(L)' 'ESLGGFGSLVCHPYTMTHAPLTAKEKKIAGISEGLIRISAGLEDLDDLIDGLKAGLE' A
#
# COMPACT_ATOMS: atom_id res chain seq x y z
N GLU A 1 9.48 -2.42 -5.28
CA GLU A 1 9.46 -3.88 -5.45
C GLU A 1 8.03 -4.38 -5.62
N SER A 2 7.92 -5.47 -6.38
CA SER A 2 6.78 -6.25 -6.89
C SER A 2 5.36 -5.74 -6.61
N LEU A 3 4.62 -5.42 -7.68
CA LEU A 3 3.18 -5.12 -7.69
C LEU A 3 2.53 -6.06 -8.71
N GLY A 4 1.24 -6.36 -8.54
CA GLY A 4 0.49 -7.15 -9.53
C GLY A 4 0.85 -8.63 -9.59
N GLY A 5 1.39 -9.18 -8.50
CA GLY A 5 1.55 -10.62 -8.34
C GLY A 5 0.23 -11.31 -7.98
N PHE A 6 0.25 -12.64 -7.93
CA PHE A 6 -0.92 -13.44 -7.52
C PHE A 6 -1.32 -13.22 -6.07
N GLY A 7 -0.35 -12.94 -5.19
CA GLY A 7 -0.59 -12.62 -3.79
C GLY A 7 -0.73 -11.12 -3.57
N SER A 8 -1.66 -10.74 -2.71
CA SER A 8 -1.90 -9.38 -2.24
C SER A 8 -0.71 -8.83 -1.48
N LEU A 9 -0.46 -7.53 -1.66
CA LEU A 9 0.64 -6.83 -1.01
C LEU A 9 0.17 -5.49 -0.44
N VAL A 10 0.67 -5.14 0.73
CA VAL A 10 0.53 -3.81 1.33
C VAL A 10 1.91 -3.19 1.52
N CYS A 11 2.02 -1.88 1.30
CA CYS A 11 3.26 -1.16 1.60
C CYS A 11 2.97 0.24 2.09
N HIS A 12 3.90 0.78 2.87
CA HIS A 12 3.92 2.18 3.28
C HIS A 12 4.85 2.96 2.32
N PRO A 13 4.32 3.68 1.31
CA PRO A 13 5.16 4.28 0.27
C PRO A 13 6.15 5.31 0.80
N TYR A 14 5.76 6.06 1.84
CA TYR A 14 6.58 7.15 2.41
C TYR A 14 7.94 6.67 2.95
N THR A 15 7.98 5.50 3.60
CA THR A 15 9.20 4.92 4.17
C THR A 15 9.76 3.74 3.37
N MET A 16 9.07 3.27 2.34
CA MET A 16 9.50 2.12 1.52
C MET A 16 9.76 2.54 0.08
N THR A 17 8.77 2.34 -0.81
CA THR A 17 8.98 2.44 -2.27
C THR A 17 9.34 3.84 -2.75
N HIS A 18 8.96 4.88 -2.00
CA HIS A 18 9.30 6.27 -2.29
C HIS A 18 10.22 6.85 -1.22
N ALA A 19 10.83 6.02 -0.37
CA ALA A 19 11.78 6.46 0.65
C ALA A 19 12.89 7.39 0.13
N PRO A 20 13.48 7.16 -1.08
CA PRO A 20 14.55 8.01 -1.60
C PRO A 20 14.14 9.45 -1.93
N LEU A 21 12.84 9.76 -2.06
CA LEU A 21 12.38 11.13 -2.33
C LEU A 21 12.50 11.99 -1.08
N THR A 22 12.78 13.29 -1.27
CA THR A 22 12.71 14.28 -0.19
C THR A 22 11.26 14.46 0.29
N ALA A 23 11.07 14.96 1.52
CA ALA A 23 9.74 15.26 2.04
C ALA A 23 8.96 16.25 1.16
N LYS A 24 9.66 17.20 0.51
CA LYS A 24 9.05 18.17 -0.42
C LYS A 24 8.54 17.49 -1.69
N GLU A 25 9.33 16.60 -2.29
CA GLU A 25 8.92 15.84 -3.48
C GLU A 25 7.75 14.90 -3.16
N LYS A 26 7.79 14.22 -2.01
CA LYS A 26 6.68 13.38 -1.52
C LYS A 26 5.39 14.18 -1.39
N LYS A 27 5.46 15.36 -0.77
CA LYS A 27 4.31 16.26 -0.62
C LYS A 27 3.73 16.70 -1.96
N ILE A 28 4.58 17.04 -2.94
CA ILE A 28 4.15 17.43 -4.30
C ILE A 28 3.47 16.24 -5.00
N ALA A 29 3.99 15.03 -4.82
CA ALA A 29 3.43 13.81 -5.38
C ALA A 29 2.17 13.29 -4.63
N GLY A 30 1.71 13.97 -3.57
CA GLY A 30 0.56 13.53 -2.77
C GLY A 30 0.84 12.33 -1.86
N ILE A 31 2.11 12.02 -1.58
CA ILE A 31 2.52 10.92 -0.72
C ILE A 31 2.61 11.44 0.72
N SER A 32 1.56 11.21 1.50
CA SER A 32 1.51 11.55 2.93
C SER A 32 2.22 10.50 3.80
N GLU A 33 2.54 10.88 5.04
CA GLU A 33 3.14 9.98 6.04
C GLU A 33 2.19 8.87 6.53
N GLY A 34 0.89 8.99 6.25
CA GLY A 34 -0.11 7.97 6.57
C GLY A 34 -0.60 7.20 5.34
N LEU A 35 0.00 7.41 4.17
CA LEU A 35 -0.48 6.76 2.95
C LEU A 35 -0.18 5.26 2.99
N ILE A 36 -1.22 4.43 2.93
CA ILE A 36 -1.09 2.99 2.74
C ILE A 36 -1.45 2.67 1.29
N ARG A 37 -0.61 1.89 0.61
CA ARG A 37 -0.87 1.41 -0.76
C ARG A 37 -1.06 -0.10 -0.75
N ILE A 38 -2.16 -0.54 -1.35
CA ILE A 38 -2.53 -1.95 -1.50
C ILE A 38 -2.43 -2.32 -2.98
N SER A 39 -1.82 -3.46 -3.27
CA SER A 39 -1.89 -4.16 -4.55
C SER A 39 -2.72 -5.41 -4.32
N ALA A 40 -3.97 -5.41 -4.80
CA ALA A 40 -4.84 -6.58 -4.72
C ALA A 40 -4.29 -7.70 -5.60
N GLY A 41 -4.21 -8.92 -5.03
CA GLY A 41 -3.88 -10.15 -5.72
C GLY A 41 -5.12 -10.81 -6.32
N LEU A 42 -5.05 -12.13 -6.51
CA LEU A 42 -6.13 -12.95 -7.08
C LEU A 42 -6.75 -13.91 -6.04
N GLU A 43 -6.64 -13.59 -4.75
CA GLU A 43 -7.33 -14.33 -3.69
C GLU A 43 -8.86 -14.19 -3.79
N ASP A 44 -9.59 -14.96 -2.99
CA ASP A 44 -11.03 -14.83 -2.88
C ASP A 44 -11.42 -13.42 -2.41
N LEU A 45 -12.48 -12.88 -3.00
CA LEU A 45 -12.93 -11.51 -2.72
C LEU A 45 -13.33 -11.33 -1.26
N ASP A 46 -14.01 -12.32 -0.67
CA ASP A 46 -14.49 -12.23 0.71
C ASP A 46 -13.31 -12.31 1.68
N ASP A 47 -12.32 -13.17 1.42
CA ASP A 47 -11.09 -13.26 2.20
C ASP A 47 -10.32 -11.92 2.21
N LEU A 48 -10.22 -11.25 1.05
CA LEU A 48 -9.58 -9.93 0.94
C LEU A 48 -10.31 -8.85 1.74
N ILE A 49 -11.65 -8.82 1.62
CA ILE A 49 -12.47 -7.85 2.33
C ILE A 49 -12.38 -8.07 3.85
N ASP A 50 -12.47 -9.31 4.30
CA ASP A 50 -12.42 -9.65 5.72
C ASP A 50 -11.04 -9.35 6.33
N GLY A 51 -9.96 -9.62 5.58
CA GLY A 51 -8.61 -9.21 5.97
C GLY A 51 -8.47 -7.69 6.14
N LEU A 52 -9.06 -6.90 5.23
CA LEU A 52 -9.04 -5.44 5.34
C LEU A 52 -9.90 -4.93 6.49
N LYS A 53 -11.10 -5.49 6.71
CA LYS A 53 -11.96 -5.12 7.84
C LYS A 53 -11.27 -5.39 9.17
N ALA A 54 -10.68 -6.57 9.35
CA ALA A 54 -9.98 -6.93 10.58
C ALA A 54 -8.80 -5.98 10.90
N GLY A 55 -8.16 -5.39 9.89
CA GLY A 55 -7.10 -4.39 10.09
C GLY A 55 -7.58 -2.95 10.31
N LEU A 56 -8.87 -2.67 10.06
CA LEU A 56 -9.48 -1.35 10.23
C LEU A 56 -10.29 -1.21 11.53
N GLU A 57 -10.66 -2.33 12.16
CA GLU A 57 -11.23 -2.38 13.51
C GLU A 57 -10.16 -2.11 14.59
#